data_AF-A0A7J7PVG5-F1
#
_entry.id   AF-A0A7J7PVG5-F1
#
_cell.length_a   1.000
_cell.length_b   1.000
_cell.length_c   1.000
_cell.angle_alpha   90.00
_cell.angle_beta   90.00
_cell.angle_gamma   90.00
#
_symmetry.space_group_name_H-M   'P 1'
#
loop_
_entity.id
_entity.type
_entity.pdbx_description
1 polymer ?
#
loop_
_entity_poly.entity_id
_entity_poly.type
_entity_poly.pdbx_seq_one_letter_code
_entity_poly.pdbx_strand_id
1 'polypeptide(L)'
;MSSSLLTVQEMGVSRWPTWGCEASTFPWSYAENETCYVLQGRVLVTPDGGEPVEVQAGDMATFPAGMSCMWDVKEAINKHYKFH
;
A
#
# COMPACT_ATOMS: atom_id res chain seq x y z
N MET A 1 1.54 -21.21 -16.88
CA MET A 1 1.97 -20.65 -15.59
C MET A 1 0.72 -20.10 -14.93
N SER A 2 0.14 -20.82 -13.96
CA SER A 2 -1.08 -20.37 -13.28
C SER A 2 -0.68 -19.41 -12.16
N SER A 3 -0.61 -18.12 -12.46
CA SER A 3 -0.51 -17.11 -11.41
C SER A 3 -1.90 -17.00 -10.79
N SER A 4 -2.10 -17.64 -9.64
CA SER A 4 -3.34 -17.50 -8.88
C SER A 4 -3.39 -16.09 -8.34
N LEU A 5 -4.10 -15.20 -9.03
CA LEU A 5 -4.52 -13.91 -8.47
C LEU A 5 -5.56 -14.24 -7.39
N LEU A 6 -5.10 -14.41 -6.16
CA LEU A 6 -6.01 -14.54 -5.03
C LEU A 6 -6.88 -13.28 -4.99
N THR A 7 -8.19 -13.47 -5.04
CA THR A 7 -9.14 -12.36 -4.96
C THR A 7 -9.09 -11.74 -3.56
N VAL A 8 -9.45 -10.46 -3.43
CA VAL A 8 -9.53 -9.72 -2.14
C VAL A 8 -10.32 -10.49 -1.08
N GLN A 9 -11.32 -11.27 -1.50
CA GLN A 9 -12.12 -12.15 -0.64
C GLN A 9 -11.34 -13.37 -0.14
N GLU A 10 -10.54 -14.02 -0.98
CA GLU A 10 -9.74 -15.21 -0.60
C GLU A 10 -8.61 -14.85 0.38
N MET A 11 -8.07 -13.64 0.30
CA MET A 11 -7.06 -13.15 1.25
C MET A 11 -7.64 -12.70 2.60
N GLY A 12 -8.97 -12.64 2.72
CA GLY A 12 -9.63 -12.19 3.95
C GLY A 12 -9.29 -10.74 4.32
N VAL A 13 -9.04 -9.89 3.31
CA VAL A 13 -8.58 -8.49 3.48
C VAL A 13 -9.49 -7.70 4.42
N SER A 14 -10.79 -7.96 4.41
CA SER A 14 -11.77 -7.31 5.30
C SER A 14 -11.53 -7.52 6.79
N ARG A 15 -10.68 -8.49 7.17
CA ARG A 15 -10.30 -8.77 8.56
C ARG A 15 -8.98 -8.10 8.97
N TRP A 16 -8.24 -7.55 8.01
CA TRP A 16 -6.97 -6.89 8.28
C TRP A 16 -7.22 -5.57 9.01
N PRO A 17 -6.28 -5.08 9.84
CA PRO A 17 -6.39 -3.74 10.40
C PRO A 17 -6.46 -2.70 9.28
N THR A 18 -7.09 -1.56 9.58
CA THR A 18 -7.15 -0.42 8.68
C THR A 18 -6.20 0.67 9.13
N TRP A 19 -5.68 1.41 8.17
CA TRP A 19 -4.90 2.62 8.39
C TRP A 19 -5.34 3.69 7.39
N GLY A 20 -5.32 4.95 7.83
CA GLY A 20 -5.67 6.06 6.98
C GLY A 20 -4.99 7.36 7.40
N CYS A 21 -4.95 8.28 6.45
CA CYS A 21 -4.25 9.55 6.59
C CYS A 21 -4.81 10.57 5.60
N GLU A 22 -4.87 11.84 6.01
CA GLU A 22 -5.23 12.96 5.14
C GLU A 22 -4.14 13.26 4.10
N ALA A 23 -4.48 14.11 3.12
CA ALA A 23 -3.53 14.56 2.10
C ALA A 23 -2.28 15.18 2.75
N SER A 24 -1.13 14.56 2.53
CA SER A 24 0.13 14.90 3.17
C SER A 24 1.31 14.20 2.48
N THR A 25 2.52 14.69 2.73
CA THR A 25 3.75 14.12 2.18
C THR A 25 4.69 13.78 3.34
N PHE A 26 5.08 12.52 3.50
CA PHE A 26 5.91 12.07 4.62
C PHE A 26 6.78 10.84 4.29
N PRO A 27 8.05 10.80 4.76
CA PRO A 27 8.93 9.68 4.49
C PRO A 27 8.45 8.45 5.26
N TRP A 28 8.63 7.27 4.67
CA TRP A 28 8.26 6.01 5.27
C TRP A 28 9.27 4.92 4.99
N SER A 29 9.53 4.07 5.98
CA SER A 29 10.43 2.93 5.86
C SER A 29 9.72 1.67 6.37
N TYR A 30 9.75 0.62 5.57
CA TYR A 30 9.14 -0.66 5.88
C TYR A 30 10.14 -1.58 6.58
N ALA A 31 9.93 -1.87 7.86
CA ALA A 31 10.78 -2.80 8.61
C ALA A 31 10.51 -4.28 8.27
N GLU A 32 9.27 -4.58 7.85
CA GLU A 32 8.77 -5.90 7.47
C GLU A 32 8.03 -5.77 6.12
N ASN A 33 7.70 -6.89 5.46
CA ASN A 33 6.91 -6.78 4.23
C ASN A 33 5.50 -6.34 4.60
N GLU A 34 4.96 -5.36 3.88
CA GLU A 34 3.58 -4.93 4.05
C GLU A 34 2.81 -5.18 2.76
N THR A 35 1.72 -5.94 2.82
CA THR A 35 0.74 -5.98 1.74
C THR A 35 -0.46 -5.14 2.15
N CYS A 36 -0.87 -4.20 1.30
CA CYS A 36 -2.04 -3.37 1.55
C CYS A 36 -3.04 -3.39 0.39
N TYR A 37 -4.31 -3.23 0.73
CA TYR A 37 -5.40 -3.03 -0.21
C TYR A 37 -6.04 -1.66 0.06
N VAL A 38 -6.05 -0.80 -0.95
CA VAL A 38 -6.52 0.59 -0.79
C VAL A 38 -8.04 0.63 -0.97
N LEU A 39 -8.75 1.07 0.08
CA LEU A 39 -10.20 1.23 0.09
C LEU A 39 -10.64 2.54 -0.57
N GLN A 40 -9.88 3.61 -0.34
CA GLN A 40 -10.12 4.94 -0.91
C GLN A 40 -8.82 5.74 -0.97
N GLY A 41 -8.81 6.79 -1.79
CA GLY A 41 -7.71 7.75 -1.91
C GLY A 41 -6.74 7.43 -3.05
N ARG A 42 -5.71 8.25 -3.15
CA ARG A 42 -4.65 8.19 -4.17
C ARG A 42 -3.34 8.64 -3.56
N VAL A 43 -2.30 7.83 -3.70
CA VAL A 43 -0.95 8.13 -3.22
C VAL A 43 0.06 7.87 -4.33
N LEU A 44 1.03 8.76 -4.47
CA LEU A 44 2.23 8.51 -5.24
C LEU A 44 3.33 8.06 -4.28
N VAL A 45 3.84 6.85 -4.45
CA VAL A 45 4.92 6.29 -3.64
C VAL A 45 6.19 6.29 -4.46
N THR A 46 7.21 7.01 -4.01
CA THR A 46 8.52 7.07 -4.68
C THR A 46 9.55 6.32 -3.85
N PRO A 47 9.99 5.12 -4.26
CA PRO A 47 11.09 4.40 -3.60
C PRO A 47 12.40 5.20 -3.69
N ASP A 48 13.26 5.07 -2.68
CA ASP A 48 14.60 5.66 -2.74
C ASP A 48 15.39 5.08 -3.92
N GLY A 49 15.75 5.94 -4.89
CA GLY A 49 16.46 5.53 -6.11
C GLY A 49 15.61 4.80 -7.16
N GLY A 50 14.29 4.79 -7.00
CA GLY A 50 13.33 4.19 -7.94
C GLY A 50 12.41 5.22 -8.59
N GLU A 51 11.63 4.75 -9.55
CA GLU A 51 10.59 5.55 -10.20
C GLU A 51 9.31 5.61 -9.33
N PRO A 52 8.57 6.73 -9.33
CA PRO A 52 7.30 6.85 -8.63
C PRO A 52 6.25 5.85 -9.13
N VAL A 53 5.48 5.30 -8.19
CA VAL A 53 4.36 4.39 -8.47
C VAL A 53 3.10 4.95 -7.82
N GLU A 54 2.04 5.11 -8.61
CA GLU A 54 0.73 5.51 -8.10
C GLU A 54 -0.03 4.29 -7.58
N VAL A 55 -0.64 4.43 -6.39
CA VAL A 55 -1.52 3.46 -5.78
C VAL A 55 -2.83 4.15 -5.42
N GLN A 56 -3.96 3.58 -5.83
CA GLN A 56 -5.28 4.17 -5.65
C GLN A 56 -6.32 3.14 -5.19
N ALA A 57 -7.53 3.62 -4.89
CA ALA A 57 -8.66 2.78 -4.50
C ALA A 57 -8.86 1.56 -5.43
N GLY A 58 -8.93 0.37 -4.84
CA GLY A 58 -9.04 -0.91 -5.56
C GLY A 58 -7.71 -1.60 -5.82
N ASP A 59 -6.58 -0.92 -5.65
CA ASP A 59 -5.27 -1.52 -5.85
C ASP A 59 -4.82 -2.35 -4.65
N MET A 60 -4.05 -3.38 -4.96
CA MET A 60 -3.26 -4.12 -3.98
C MET A 60 -1.77 -3.91 -4.25
N ALA A 61 -1.04 -3.47 -3.24
CA ALA A 61 0.39 -3.23 -3.31
C ALA A 61 1.12 -4.05 -2.24
N THR A 62 2.35 -4.47 -2.53
CA THR A 62 3.24 -5.07 -1.54
C THR A 62 4.55 -4.28 -1.51
N PHE A 63 4.93 -3.85 -0.31
CA PHE A 63 6.17 -3.12 -0.05
C PHE A 63 7.14 -4.05 0.67
N PRO A 64 8.35 -4.28 0.13
CA PRO A 64 9.30 -5.21 0.71
C PRO A 64 9.96 -4.63 1.96
N ALA A 65 10.33 -5.51 2.90
CA ALA A 65 11.14 -5.16 4.05
C ALA A 65 12.46 -4.50 3.63
N GLY A 66 12.86 -3.44 4.34
CA GLY A 66 14.04 -2.64 4.06
C GLY A 66 13.84 -1.53 3.02
N MET A 67 12.66 -1.42 2.40
CA MET A 67 12.34 -0.32 1.49
C MET A 67 12.12 0.98 2.26
N SER A 68 12.79 2.05 1.83
CA SER A 68 12.47 3.43 2.17
C SER A 68 11.84 4.13 0.97
N CYS A 69 10.89 5.01 1.23
CA CYS A 69 10.17 5.73 0.19
C CYS A 69 9.57 7.04 0.70
N MET A 70 9.19 7.87 -0.26
CA MET A 70 8.40 9.07 -0.05
C MET A 70 6.93 8.77 -0.35
N TRP A 71 6.05 8.94 0.63
CA TRP A 71 4.60 8.93 0.40
C TRP A 71 4.11 10.34 0.10
N ASP A 72 3.44 10.52 -1.03
CA ASP A 72 2.79 11.76 -1.43
C ASP A 72 1.29 11.50 -1.62
N VAL A 73 0.53 11.64 -0.52
CA VAL A 73 -0.90 11.36 -0.45
C VAL A 73 -1.65 12.53 -1.09
N LYS A 74 -2.16 12.31 -2.32
CA LYS A 74 -2.89 13.32 -3.10
C LYS A 74 -4.34 13.46 -2.64
N GLU A 75 -4.95 12.35 -2.27
CA GLU A 75 -6.31 12.27 -1.75
C GLU A 75 -6.29 11.40 -0.50
N ALA A 76 -7.03 11.78 0.54
CA ALA A 76 -7.06 11.10 1.83
C ALA A 76 -7.23 9.58 1.65
N ILE A 77 -6.31 8.82 2.24
CA ILE A 77 -6.20 7.37 2.02
C ILE A 77 -6.84 6.61 3.18
N ASN A 78 -7.49 5.49 2.85
CA ASN A 78 -7.86 4.44 3.79
C ASN A 78 -7.51 3.10 3.15
N LYS A 79 -6.83 2.22 3.88
CA LYS A 79 -6.37 0.93 3.37
C LYS A 79 -6.46 -0.14 4.45
N HIS A 80 -6.69 -1.38 4.03
CA HIS A 80 -6.34 -2.55 4.82
C HIS A 80 -4.86 -2.86 4.65
N TYR A 81 -4.19 -3.32 5.71
CA TYR A 81 -2.77 -3.67 5.63
C TYR A 81 -2.45 -4.92 6.46
N LYS A 82 -1.42 -5.66 6.06
CA LYS A 82 -0.92 -6.82 6.78
C LYS A 82 0.60 -6.90 6.65
N PHE A 83 1.27 -7.06 7.79
CA PHE A 83 2.70 -7.37 7.85
C PHE A 83 2.95 -8.88 7.77
N HIS A 84 4.06 -9.29 7.13
CA HIS A 84 4.50 -10.69 7.01
C HIS A 84 6.00 -10.86 6.73
#